data_AF-A0A2R4WGG9-F1
#
_entry.id   AF-A0A2R4WGG9-F1
#
_cell.length_a   1.000
_cell.length_b   1.000
_cell.length_c   1.000
_cell.angle_alpha   90.00
_cell.angle_beta   90.00
_cell.angle_gamma   90.00
#
_symmetry.space_group_name_H-M   'P 1'
#
loop_
_entity.id
_entity.type
_entity.pdbx_description
1 polymer ?
#
loop_
_entity_poly.entity_id
_entity_poly.type
_entity_poly.pdbx_seq_one_letter_code
_entity_poly.pdbx_strand_id
1 'polypeptide(L)' 'MQRDHFNAIIADIEKGREGDAYGLRISMRNGEVYDGGWRFLAEAPDVLVIDNRGGHPTYIALPAVATVGEALL' A
#
# COMPACT_ATOMS: atom_id res chain seq x y z
N MET A 1 5.36 -3.41 -17.87
CA MET A 1 3.93 -3.54 -17.52
C MET A 1 3.67 -3.56 -16.02
N GLN A 2 4.25 -4.46 -15.20
CA GLN A 2 4.04 -4.44 -13.74
C GLN A 2 4.75 -3.26 -13.04
N ARG A 3 5.95 -2.90 -13.51
CA ARG A 3 6.78 -1.82 -12.96
C ARG A 3 6.24 -0.41 -13.21
N ASP A 4 5.49 -0.21 -14.29
CA ASP A 4 4.96 1.11 -14.67
C ASP A 4 3.69 1.44 -13.88
N HIS A 5 2.82 0.43 -13.66
CA HIS A 5 1.69 0.54 -12.73
C HIS A 5 2.17 0.73 -11.29
N PHE A 6 3.25 0.02 -10.91
CA PHE A 6 3.93 0.23 -9.65
C PHE A 6 4.41 1.67 -9.53
N ASN A 7 5.23 2.15 -10.45
CA ASN A 7 5.73 3.53 -10.41
C ASN A 7 4.61 4.57 -10.41
N ALA A 8 3.43 4.28 -10.97
CA ALA A 8 2.27 5.16 -10.88
C ALA A 8 1.63 5.15 -9.49
N ILE A 9 1.46 3.97 -8.87
CA ILE A 9 0.97 3.83 -7.49
C ILE A 9 1.96 4.50 -6.52
N ILE A 10 3.26 4.27 -6.72
CA ILE A 10 4.36 4.91 -6.00
C ILE A 10 4.38 6.41 -6.21
N ALA A 11 4.23 6.89 -7.44
CA ALA A 11 4.20 8.33 -7.71
C ALA A 11 2.98 9.00 -7.05
N ASP A 12 1.82 8.34 -6.99
CA ASP A 12 0.65 8.85 -6.25
C ASP A 12 0.88 8.87 -4.74
N ILE A 13 1.60 7.88 -4.24
CA ILE A 13 2.08 7.78 -2.86
C ILE A 13 3.11 8.90 -2.53
N GLU A 14 4.10 9.11 -3.41
CA GLU A 14 5.23 10.04 -3.30
C GLU A 14 4.82 11.49 -3.58
N LYS A 15 3.62 11.73 -4.16
CA LYS A 15 2.97 13.06 -4.20
C LYS A 15 2.72 13.65 -2.80
N GLY A 16 3.01 12.90 -1.73
CA GLY A 16 3.87 13.47 -0.68
C GLY A 16 3.30 13.46 0.71
N ARG A 17 2.80 12.31 1.20
CA ARG A 17 2.58 12.09 2.64
C ARG A 17 2.83 10.63 3.02
N GLU A 18 4.09 10.23 3.08
CA GLU A 18 4.46 9.04 3.84
C GLU A 18 4.14 9.26 5.34
N GLY A 19 3.58 8.23 6.00
CA GLY A 19 3.39 8.19 7.46
C GLY A 19 1.93 8.15 7.95
N ASP A 20 1.77 7.94 9.27
CA ASP A 20 0.50 7.76 10.01
C ASP A 20 -0.56 8.87 9.84
N ALA A 21 -0.24 9.95 9.13
CA ALA A 21 -1.15 11.05 8.79
C ALA A 21 -1.85 10.86 7.43
N TYR A 22 -1.52 9.79 6.69
CA TYR A 22 -2.18 9.42 5.44
C TYR A 22 -2.40 7.91 5.37
N GLY A 23 -3.65 7.48 5.54
CA GLY A 23 -4.01 6.07 5.40
C GLY A 23 -4.19 5.71 3.93
N LEU A 24 -3.70 4.55 3.51
CA LEU A 24 -4.11 3.94 2.24
C LEU A 24 -5.23 2.96 2.50
N ARG A 25 -6.16 2.89 1.55
CA ARG A 25 -7.11 1.77 1.42
C ARG A 25 -6.69 0.93 0.23
N ILE A 26 -6.36 -0.33 0.47
CA ILE A 26 -5.86 -1.26 -0.55
C ILE A 26 -6.88 -2.38 -0.71
N SER A 27 -7.43 -2.49 -1.91
CA SER A 27 -8.33 -3.59 -2.27
C SER A 27 -7.55 -4.66 -3.02
N MET A 28 -7.66 -5.88 -2.54
CA MET A 28 -6.99 -7.05 -3.10
C MET A 28 -7.86 -7.75 -4.13
N ARG A 29 -7.23 -8.51 -5.04
CA ARG A 29 -7.94 -9.31 -6.06
C ARG A 29 -8.80 -10.42 -5.48
N ASN A 30 -8.48 -10.89 -4.27
CA ASN A 30 -9.27 -11.88 -3.53
C ASN A 30 -10.47 -11.26 -2.78
N GLY A 31 -10.65 -9.93 -2.84
CA GLY A 31 -11.73 -9.20 -2.16
C GLY A 31 -11.39 -8.69 -0.76
N GLU A 32 -10.19 -9.00 -0.23
CA GLU A 32 -9.74 -8.43 1.04
C GLU A 32 -9.43 -6.93 0.89
N VAL A 33 -9.60 -6.21 2.00
CA VAL A 33 -9.32 -4.77 2.06
C VAL A 33 -8.46 -4.50 3.29
N TYR A 34 -7.40 -3.73 3.08
CA TYR A 34 -6.52 -3.25 4.14
C TYR A 34 -6.56 -1.74 4.21
N ASP A 35 -6.61 -1.19 5.42
CA ASP A 35 -6.52 0.23 5.66
C ASP A 35 -5.52 0.55 6.77
N GLY A 36 -4.63 1.51 6.52
CA GLY A 36 -3.60 1.87 7.49
C GLY A 36 -2.47 2.71 6.93
N GLY A 37 -1.50 2.98 7.80
CA GLY A 37 -0.20 3.51 7.39
C GLY A 37 0.52 2.48 6.53
N TRP A 38 1.51 2.91 5.77
CA TRP A 38 2.20 2.01 4.84
C TRP A 38 3.67 2.40 4.67
N ARG A 39 4.50 1.43 4.29
CA ARG A 39 5.92 1.62 3.98
C ARG A 39 6.44 0.57 2.99
N PHE A 40 7.52 0.90 2.29
CA PHE A 40 8.25 -0.06 1.44
C PHE A 40 9.15 -0.97 2.24
N LEU A 41 9.28 -2.21 1.77
CA LEU A 41 10.30 -3.13 2.22
C LEU A 41 11.48 -3.09 1.25
N ALA A 42 12.60 -2.46 1.65
CA ALA A 42 13.77 -2.29 0.78
C ALA A 42 14.34 -3.63 0.26
N GLU A 43 14.19 -4.70 1.04
CA GLU A 43 14.67 -6.05 0.71
C GLU A 43 13.72 -6.81 -0.24
N ALA A 44 12.47 -6.33 -0.40
CA ALA A 44 11.46 -6.94 -1.27
C ALA A 44 10.65 -5.83 -1.97
N PRO A 45 11.14 -5.33 -3.12
CA PRO A 45 10.56 -4.16 -3.79
C PRO A 45 9.15 -4.41 -4.37
N ASP A 46 8.73 -5.66 -4.44
CA ASP A 46 7.41 -6.10 -4.88
C ASP A 46 6.41 -6.31 -3.72
N VAL A 47 6.80 -5.92 -2.50
CA VAL A 47 6.00 -6.06 -1.28
C VAL A 47 5.76 -4.69 -0.63
N LEU A 48 4.50 -4.44 -0.28
CA LEU A 48 4.05 -3.30 0.50
C LEU A 48 3.77 -3.72 1.94
N VAL A 49 4.24 -2.95 2.92
CA VAL A 49 3.95 -3.20 4.33
C VAL A 49 2.86 -2.24 4.78
N ILE A 50 1.77 -2.77 5.33
CA ILE A 50 0.65 -1.99 5.89
C ILE A 50 0.66 -2.09 7.40
N ASP A 51 0.84 -0.94 8.04
CA ASP A 51 0.74 -0.75 9.47
C ASP A 51 -0.74 -0.47 9.80
N ASN A 52 -1.49 -1.55 10.01
CA ASN A 52 -2.87 -1.48 10.46
C ASN A 52 -2.90 -0.86 11.87
N ARG A 53 -3.80 0.09 12.13
CA ARG A 53 -3.91 0.82 13.41
C ARG A 53 -3.99 -0.13 14.62
N GLY A 54 -2.85 -0.39 15.26
CA GLY A 54 -2.72 -1.25 16.45
C GLY A 54 -2.57 -2.76 16.18
N GLY A 55 -2.41 -3.17 14.92
CA GLY A 55 -2.21 -4.56 14.51
C GLY A 55 -0.77 -4.89 14.12
N HIS A 56 -0.50 -6.17 13.86
CA HIS A 56 0.75 -6.57 13.23
C HIS A 56 0.84 -6.04 11.78
N PRO A 57 2.03 -5.63 11.31
CA PRO A 57 2.22 -5.21 9.93
C PRO A 57 1.84 -6.34 8.96
N THR A 58 1.06 -6.00 7.95
CA THR A 58 0.65 -6.92 6.89
C THR A 58 1.53 -6.72 5.66
N TYR A 59 2.05 -7.82 5.12
CA TYR A 59 2.91 -7.80 3.94
C TYR A 59 2.08 -8.18 2.72
N ILE A 60 1.93 -7.23 1.80
CA ILE A 60 1.08 -7.37 0.63
C ILE A 60 1.97 -7.46 -0.61
N ALA A 61 1.90 -8.59 -1.31
CA ALA A 61 2.50 -8.71 -2.62
C ALA A 61 1.74 -7.84 -3.62
N LEU A 62 2.43 -6.93 -4.30
CA LEU A 62 1.82 -6.00 -5.25
C LEU A 62 1.02 -6.67 -6.38
N PRO A 63 1.41 -7.85 -6.93
CA PRO A 63 0.60 -8.54 -7.92
C PRO A 63 -0.81 -8.90 -7.44
N ALA A 64 -1.00 -9.04 -6.12
CA ALA A 64 -2.28 -9.35 -5.52
C ALA A 64 -3.17 -8.11 -5.29
N VAL A 65 -2.62 -6.90 -5.43
CA VAL A 65 -3.38 -5.64 -5.34
C VAL A 65 -4.24 -5.46 -6.59
N ALA A 66 -5.49 -5.09 -6.38
CA ALA A 66 -6.43 -4.72 -7.44
C ALA A 66 -6.48 -3.20 -7.62
N THR A 67 -6.69 -2.45 -6.53
CA THR A 67 -6.80 -0.98 -6.54
C THR A 67 -6.25 -0.38 -5.24
N VAL A 68 -5.77 0.86 -5.32
CA VAL A 68 -5.35 1.67 -4.16
C VAL A 68 -6.18 2.96 -4.14
N GLY A 69 -6.62 3.38 -2.96
CA GLY A 69 -7.30 4.65 -2.75
C GLY A 69 -6.91 5.28 -1.41
N GLU A 70 -7.43 6.49 -1.17
CA GLU A 70 -7.20 7.21 0.09
C GLU A 70 -8.09 6.65 1.20
N ALA A 71 -7.55 6.54 2.42
CA ALA A 71 -8.33 6.27 3.62
C ALA A 71 -8.39 7.53 4.48
N LEU A 72 -9.61 7.92 4.90
CA LEU A 72 -9.81 8.95 5.91
C LEU A 72 -9.39 8.38 7.26
N LEU A 73 -8.39 9.00 7.86
CA LEU A 73 -7.88 8.68 9.19
C LEU A 73 -8.76 9.26 10.30
#